data_AF-K2MHZ6-F1
#
_entry.id   AF-K2MHZ6-F1
#
_cell.length_a   1.000
_cell.length_b   1.000
_cell.length_c   1.000
_cell.angle_alpha   90.00
_cell.angle_beta   90.00
_cell.angle_gamma   90.00
#
_symmetry.space_group_name_H-M   'P 1'
#
loop_
_entity.id
_entity.type
_entity.pdbx_description
1 polymer ?
#
loop_
_entity_poly.entity_id
_entity_poly.type
_entity_poly.pdbx_seq_one_letter_code
_entity_poly.pdbx_strand_id
1 'polypeptide(L)'
;MLVSCDKTDTGCSGGLMNDAFEWIVQENNGAVYTEESYPYASGEGISPPCTTSGHTVGAMITGHVELPKDEAQIAAWLAANGPVAVAVDASSWMTYTGGV
;
A
#
# COMPACT_ATOMS: atom_id res chain seq x y z
N MET A 1 1.19 -3.11 -9.53
CA MET A 1 -0.28 -3.18 -9.55
C MET A 1 -0.95 -1.88 -9.12
N LEU A 2 -0.93 -1.51 -7.84
CA LEU A 2 -1.72 -0.38 -7.30
C LEU A 2 -1.53 0.93 -8.10
N VAL A 3 -0.28 1.37 -8.27
CA VAL A 3 0.08 2.63 -8.98
C VAL A 3 -0.53 2.75 -10.39
N SER A 4 -0.79 1.62 -11.07
CA SER A 4 -1.32 1.59 -12.44
C SER A 4 -2.80 1.25 -12.51
N CYS A 5 -3.30 0.41 -11.60
CA CYS A 5 -4.61 -0.22 -11.69
C CYS A 5 -5.65 0.35 -10.73
N ASP A 6 -5.21 0.83 -9.56
CA ASP A 6 -6.09 1.57 -8.67
C ASP A 6 -6.40 2.94 -9.30
N LYS A 7 -7.69 3.23 -9.46
CA LYS A 7 -8.21 4.49 -10.00
C LYS A 7 -8.96 5.31 -8.97
N THR A 8 -9.13 4.79 -7.75
CA THR A 8 -9.52 5.56 -6.58
C THR A 8 -8.34 6.44 -6.17
N ASP A 9 -7.14 5.86 -6.15
CA ASP A 9 -5.88 6.58 -5.96
C ASP A 9 -5.36 7.26 -7.24
N THR A 10 -4.37 8.15 -7.08
CA THR A 10 -3.84 9.01 -8.16
C THR A 10 -2.44 8.60 -8.63
N GLY A 11 -2.05 7.34 -8.44
CA GLY A 11 -0.76 6.81 -8.89
C GLY A 11 0.43 7.63 -8.39
N CYS A 12 1.26 8.15 -9.31
CA CYS A 12 2.44 8.97 -8.95
C CYS A 12 2.11 10.31 -8.26
N SER A 13 0.86 10.75 -8.28
CA SER A 13 0.43 11.98 -7.61
C SER A 13 -0.06 11.77 -6.18
N GLY A 14 0.01 10.54 -5.67
CA GLY A 14 -0.35 10.19 -4.30
C GLY A 14 -1.56 9.26 -4.22
N GLY A 15 -1.87 8.89 -2.98
CA GLY A 15 -2.94 7.98 -2.64
C GLY A 15 -3.03 7.72 -1.13
N LEU A 16 -4.05 6.98 -0.72
CA LEU A 16 -4.30 6.61 0.67
C LEU A 16 -4.27 5.09 0.83
N MET A 17 -3.62 4.60 1.88
CA MET A 17 -3.52 3.16 2.12
C MET A 17 -4.89 2.51 2.32
N ASN A 18 -5.86 3.22 2.91
CA ASN A 18 -7.22 2.70 3.10
C ASN A 18 -7.92 2.49 1.76
N ASP A 19 -7.85 3.48 0.86
CA ASP A 19 -8.42 3.40 -0.50
C ASP A 19 -7.80 2.22 -1.27
N ALA A 20 -6.48 2.04 -1.18
CA ALA A 20 -5.79 0.91 -1.80
C ALA A 20 -6.24 -0.45 -1.22
N PHE A 21 -6.42 -0.57 0.10
CA PHE A 21 -6.94 -1.80 0.71
C PHE A 21 -8.37 -2.10 0.27
N GLU A 22 -9.22 -1.08 0.18
CA GLU A 22 -10.58 -1.22 -0.34
C GLU A 22 -10.57 -1.65 -1.81
N TRP A 23 -9.77 -0.99 -2.65
CA TRP A 23 -9.66 -1.33 -4.07
C TRP A 23 -9.19 -2.78 -4.27
N ILE A 24 -8.20 -3.25 -3.50
CA ILE A 24 -7.74 -4.65 -3.59
C ILE A 24 -8.90 -5.61 -3.36
N VAL A 25 -9.70 -5.39 -2.31
CA VAL A 25 -10.79 -6.28 -1.92
C VAL A 25 -11.96 -6.20 -2.90
N GLN A 26 -12.40 -4.98 -3.22
CA GLN A 26 -13.62 -4.73 -3.98
C GLN A 26 -13.43 -4.93 -5.48
N GLU A 27 -12.34 -4.39 -6.03
CA GLU A 27 -12.13 -4.31 -7.48
C GLU A 27 -11.14 -5.37 -8.00
N ASN A 28 -10.22 -5.84 -7.16
CA ASN A 28 -9.23 -6.87 -7.52
C ASN A 28 -9.46 -8.21 -6.82
N ASN A 29 -10.68 -8.46 -6.33
CA ASN A 29 -11.11 -9.72 -5.69
C ASN A 29 -10.23 -10.19 -4.52
N GLY A 30 -9.63 -9.25 -3.79
CA GLY A 30 -8.72 -9.52 -2.69
C GLY A 30 -7.30 -9.90 -3.12
N ALA A 31 -7.01 -9.99 -4.43
CA ALA A 31 -5.74 -10.48 -4.93
C ALA A 31 -4.65 -9.40 -4.88
N VAL A 32 -3.44 -9.82 -4.52
CA VAL A 32 -2.23 -9.01 -4.61
C VAL A 32 -1.23 -9.76 -5.51
N TYR A 33 -0.85 -9.15 -6.63
CA TYR A 33 0.11 -9.77 -7.55
C TYR A 33 1.53 -9.76 -6.98
N THR A 34 2.30 -10.80 -7.31
CA THR A 34 3.73 -10.87 -7.00
C THR A 34 4.51 -9.79 -7.77
N GLU A 35 5.55 -9.24 -7.16
CA GLU A 35 6.49 -8.32 -7.80
C GLU A 35 7.11 -8.91 -9.07
N GLU A 36 7.46 -10.20 -9.07
CA GLU A 36 8.04 -10.87 -10.24
C GLU A 36 7.09 -10.86 -11.46
N SER A 37 5.78 -11.05 -11.23
CA SER A 37 4.80 -11.06 -12.31
C SER A 37 4.24 -9.68 -12.67
N TYR A 38 4.35 -8.69 -11.78
CA TYR A 38 3.97 -7.30 -12.00
C TYR A 38 5.04 -6.37 -11.38
N PRO A 39 6.20 -6.22 -12.05
CA PRO A 39 7.33 -5.46 -11.52
C PRO A 39 7.02 -3.97 -11.41
N TYR A 40 7.69 -3.30 -10.47
CA TYR A 40 7.62 -1.85 -10.37
C TYR A 40 8.23 -1.17 -11.62
N ALA A 41 7.46 -0.30 -12.26
CA ALA A 41 7.82 0.35 -13.52
C ALA A 41 7.63 1.89 -13.49
N SER A 42 7.36 2.47 -12.33
CA SER A 42 7.04 3.90 -12.19
C SER A 42 8.20 4.76 -11.67
N GLY A 43 9.43 4.23 -11.69
CA GLY A 43 10.60 4.91 -11.11
C GLY A 43 10.98 6.23 -11.78
N GLU A 44 10.58 6.43 -13.04
CA GLU A 44 10.78 7.69 -13.78
C GLU A 44 9.59 8.66 -13.64
N GLY A 45 8.67 8.40 -12.71
CA GLY A 45 7.48 9.22 -12.48
C GLY A 45 6.34 8.95 -13.45
N ILE A 46 6.50 8.00 -14.39
CA ILE A 46 5.47 7.61 -15.35
C ILE A 46 4.83 6.29 -14.91
N SER A 47 3.53 6.30 -14.64
CA SER A 47 2.79 5.06 -14.39
C SER A 47 2.35 4.44 -15.71
N PRO A 48 2.77 3.19 -16.04
CA PRO A 48 2.26 2.51 -17.22
C PRO A 48 0.77 2.20 -17.07
N PRO A 49 0.05 1.98 -18.19
CA PRO A 49 -1.33 1.52 -18.15
C PRO A 49 -1.49 0.23 -17.34
N CYS A 50 -2.65 0.06 -16.71
CA CYS A 50 -2.97 -1.18 -16.00
C CYS A 50 -3.00 -2.38 -16.94
N THR A 51 -2.40 -3.49 -16.52
CA THR A 51 -2.55 -4.81 -17.14
C THR A 51 -3.22 -5.75 -16.15
N THR A 52 -4.25 -6.47 -16.59
CA THR A 52 -5.09 -7.32 -15.72
C THR A 52 -4.91 -8.82 -15.96
N SER A 53 -4.10 -9.21 -16.96
CA SER A 53 -3.89 -10.59 -17.35
C SER A 53 -2.42 -10.98 -17.27
N GLY A 54 -2.17 -12.28 -17.05
CA GLY A 54 -0.81 -12.83 -17.01
C GLY A 54 -0.04 -12.60 -15.70
N HIS A 55 -0.70 -12.07 -14.66
CA HIS A 55 -0.08 -11.86 -13.35
C HIS A 55 -0.34 -13.03 -12.40
N THR A 56 0.61 -13.29 -11.51
CA THR A 56 0.54 -14.35 -10.49
C THR A 56 0.12 -13.75 -9.16
N VAL A 57 -0.95 -14.28 -8.57
CA VAL A 57 -1.42 -13.88 -7.22
C VAL A 57 -0.43 -14.40 -6.18
N GLY A 58 0.17 -13.47 -5.41
CA GLY A 58 1.12 -13.76 -4.34
C GLY A 58 0.51 -13.73 -2.94
N ALA A 59 -0.55 -12.94 -2.76
CA ALA A 59 -1.30 -12.88 -1.50
C ALA A 59 -2.79 -12.60 -1.75
N MET A 60 -3.61 -12.90 -0.74
CA MET A 60 -5.04 -12.65 -0.73
C MET A 60 -5.42 -11.95 0.57
N ILE A 61 -6.25 -10.92 0.48
CA ILE A 61 -6.84 -10.23 1.64
C ILE A 61 -8.36 -10.18 1.51
N THR A 62 -9.05 -10.15 2.65
CA THR A 62 -10.51 -10.10 2.71
C THR A 62 -11.05 -8.75 3.21
N GLY A 63 -10.17 -7.86 3.63
CA GLY A 63 -10.51 -6.60 4.29
C GLY A 63 -9.30 -5.95 4.93
N HIS A 64 -9.55 -4.83 5.61
CA HIS A 64 -8.58 -4.15 6.44
C HIS A 64 -9.27 -3.60 7.70
N VAL A 65 -8.49 -3.13 8.66
CA VAL A 65 -9.00 -2.47 9.88
C VAL A 65 -8.32 -1.13 10.06
N GLU A 66 -9.06 -0.14 10.53
CA GLU A 66 -8.50 1.13 11.01
C GLU A 66 -8.27 1.06 12.52
N LEU A 67 -7.08 1.48 12.96
CA LEU A 67 -6.74 1.47 14.37
C LEU A 67 -7.11 2.80 15.05
N PRO A 68 -7.38 2.79 16.36
CA PRO A 68 -7.58 4.00 17.14
C PRO A 68 -6.37 4.94 17.05
N LYS A 69 -6.62 6.24 17.18
CA LYS A 69 -5.57 7.28 17.24
C LYS A 69 -4.91 7.32 18.62
N ASP A 70 -4.28 6.21 19.00
CA ASP A 70 -3.67 5.96 20.29
C ASP A 70 -2.43 5.06 20.10
N GLU A 71 -1.25 5.59 20.37
CA GLU A 71 0.02 4.90 20.14
C GLU A 71 0.17 3.63 21.00
N ALA A 72 -0.39 3.60 22.21
CA ALA A 72 -0.32 2.41 23.07
C ALA A 72 -1.19 1.29 22.50
N GLN A 73 -2.36 1.62 21.97
CA GLN A 73 -3.23 0.66 21.30
C GLN A 73 -2.65 0.19 19.96
N ILE A 74 -2.05 1.10 19.18
CA ILE A 74 -1.35 0.75 17.94
C ILE A 74 -0.17 -0.19 18.23
N ALA A 75 0.65 0.11 19.25
CA ALA A 75 1.77 -0.74 19.64
C ALA A 75 1.32 -2.13 20.12
N ALA A 76 0.24 -2.20 20.91
CA ALA A 76 -0.35 -3.46 21.34
C ALA A 76 -0.86 -4.29 20.15
N TRP A 77 -1.52 -3.63 19.18
CA TRP A 77 -1.99 -4.29 17.96
C TRP A 77 -0.81 -4.80 17.13
N LEU A 78 0.22 -3.97 16.94
CA LEU A 78 1.42 -4.31 16.17
C LEU A 78 2.15 -5.51 16.77
N ALA A 79 2.32 -5.54 18.10
CA ALA A 79 2.97 -6.65 18.80
C ALA A 79 2.23 -7.98 18.62
N ALA A 80 0.90 -7.94 18.50
CA ALA A 80 0.07 -9.13 18.37
C ALA A 80 -0.19 -9.57 16.92
N ASN A 81 -0.29 -8.63 15.97
CA ASN A 81 -0.80 -8.88 14.63
C ASN A 81 0.20 -8.56 13.50
N GLY A 82 1.33 -7.90 13.81
CA GLY A 82 2.38 -7.58 12.84
C GLY A 82 2.38 -6.12 12.38
N PRO A 83 3.15 -5.81 11.31
CA PRO A 83 3.36 -4.43 10.84
C PRO A 83 2.07 -3.67 10.50
N VAL A 84 2.09 -2.35 10.70
CA VAL A 84 0.95 -1.44 10.51
C VAL A 84 1.31 -0.37 9.49
N ALA A 85 0.43 -0.13 8.51
CA ALA A 85 0.55 1.01 7.61
C ALA A 85 0.15 2.31 8.32
N VAL A 86 0.97 3.36 8.24
CA VAL A 86 0.74 4.65 8.92
C VAL A 86 1.02 5.83 8.00
N ALA A 87 0.31 6.93 8.21
CA ALA A 87 0.61 8.23 7.59
C ALA A 87 1.39 9.09 8.58
N VAL A 88 2.40 9.81 8.10
CA VAL A 88 3.28 10.68 8.90
C VAL A 88 3.56 11.98 8.14
N ASP A 89 3.93 13.03 8.88
CA ASP A 89 4.58 14.20 8.29
C ASP A 89 6.07 13.91 8.09
N ALA A 90 6.47 13.65 6.84
CA ALA A 90 7.84 13.31 6.47
C ALA A 90 8.70 14.53 6.08
N SER A 91 8.20 15.77 6.27
CA SER A 91 8.92 16.99 5.85
C SER A 91 10.32 17.13 6.48
N SER A 92 10.54 16.53 7.65
CA SER A 92 11.81 16.53 8.38
C SER A 92 12.75 15.35 8.03
N TRP A 93 12.31 14.38 7.23
CA TRP A 93 13.07 13.15 6.99
C TRP A 93 14.27 13.34 6.05
N MET A 94 14.28 14.41 5.25
CA MET A 94 15.32 14.67 4.25
C MET A 94 16.74 14.79 4.81
N THR A 95 16.89 15.07 6.10
CA THR A 95 18.18 15.24 6.78
C THR A 95 18.49 14.11 7.77
N TYR A 96 17.62 13.12 7.91
CA TYR A 96 17.81 12.02 8.83
C TYR A 96 18.98 11.13 8.40
N THR A 97 19.89 10.82 9.33
CA THR A 97 21.06 9.97 9.08
C THR A 97 21.24 8.83 10.10
N GLY A 98 20.34 8.72 11.08
CA GLY A 98 20.36 7.69 12.12
C GLY A 98 20.07 8.25 13.52
N GLY A 99 19.68 7.37 14.44
CA GLY A 99 19.29 7.72 15.81
C GLY A 99 17.78 7.69 16.03
N VAL A 100 17.36 7.98 17.27
CA VAL A 100 15.97 8.27 17.66
C VAL A 100 15.90 9.76 17.99
#